data_AF-A0A2V8QLZ1-F1
#
_entry.id   AF-A0A2V8QLZ1-F1
#
_cell.length_a   1.000
_cell.length_b   1.000
_cell.length_c   1.000
_cell.angle_alpha   90.00
_cell.angle_beta   90.00
_cell.angle_gamma   90.00
#
_symmetry.space_group_name_H-M   'P 1'
#
loop_
_entity.id
_entity.type
_entity.pdbx_description
1 polymer ?
#
loop_
_entity_poly.entity_id
_entity_poly.type
_entity_poly.pdbx_seq_one_letter_code
_entity_poly.pdbx_strand_id
1 'polypeptide(L)' 'RRIEFVDHLHEHFVDPVVIRGGHYMPPDAPGYSITMKPESLRRYEYPNGEAWRGTTKQER' A
#
# COMPACT_ATOMS: atom_id res chain seq x y z
N ARG A 1 5.57 22.52 9.52
CA ARG A 1 5.25 21.79 8.27
C ARG A 1 3.99 20.96 8.52
N ARG A 2 3.07 20.88 7.56
CA ARG A 2 1.92 19.95 7.60
C ARG A 2 2.11 18.94 6.46
N ILE A 3 1.81 17.68 6.71
CA ILE A 3 1.86 16.59 5.73
C ILE A 3 0.46 15.98 5.72
N GLU A 4 -0.07 15.74 4.53
CA GLU A 4 -1.39 15.12 4.36
C GLU A 4 -1.34 13.63 4.71
N PHE A 5 -2.33 13.16 5.48
CA PHE A 5 -2.46 11.77 5.92
C PHE A 5 -3.85 11.24 5.60
N VAL A 6 -3.91 10.01 5.11
CA VAL A 6 -5.14 9.24 4.88
C VAL A 6 -4.89 7.80 5.34
N ASP A 7 -5.84 7.18 6.04
CA ASP A 7 -5.66 5.86 6.69
C ASP A 7 -6.05 4.68 5.77
N HIS A 8 -5.53 4.65 4.55
CA HIS A 8 -5.83 3.56 3.60
C HIS A 8 -4.55 2.95 3.03
N LEU A 9 -4.56 1.63 2.84
CA LEU A 9 -3.57 0.83 2.08
C LEU A 9 -2.17 0.71 2.70
N HIS A 10 -1.93 1.31 3.87
CA HIS A 10 -0.65 1.19 4.58
C HIS A 10 -0.29 -0.25 4.89
N GLU A 11 -1.28 -1.12 5.08
CA GLU A 11 -1.09 -2.54 5.34
C GLU A 11 -0.37 -3.29 4.22
N HIS A 12 -0.30 -2.71 3.01
CA HIS A 12 0.35 -3.32 1.86
C HIS A 12 1.86 -3.04 1.75
N PHE A 13 2.41 -2.14 2.58
CA PHE A 13 3.83 -1.82 2.60
C PHE A 13 4.57 -2.59 3.70
N VAL A 14 5.85 -2.88 3.45
CA VAL A 14 6.74 -3.55 4.43
C VAL A 14 7.03 -2.61 5.61
N ASP A 15 7.28 -1.34 5.31
CA ASP A 15 7.59 -0.29 6.28
C ASP A 15 6.50 0.80 6.25
N PRO A 16 5.32 0.56 6.84
CA PRO A 16 4.23 1.53 6.82
C PRO A 16 4.55 2.77 7.67
N VAL A 17 3.88 3.88 7.37
CA VAL A 17 4.00 5.11 8.15
C VAL A 17 3.56 4.89 9.60
N VAL A 18 4.27 5.52 10.53
CA VAL A 18 3.90 5.57 11.96
C VAL A 18 3.48 6.98 12.33
N ILE A 19 2.24 7.12 12.82
CA ILE A 19 1.71 8.38 13.36
C ILE A 19 1.66 8.30 14.88
N ARG A 20 2.22 9.30 15.58
CA ARG A 20 2.12 9.45 17.04
C ARG A 20 1.72 10.88 17.39
N GLY A 21 0.66 11.06 18.17
CA GLY A 21 0.17 12.40 18.53
C GLY A 21 -0.20 13.27 17.32
N GLY A 22 -0.61 12.67 16.20
CA GLY A 22 -0.89 13.38 14.95
C GLY A 22 0.36 13.83 14.19
N HIS A 23 1.53 13.25 14.46
CA HIS A 23 2.80 13.58 13.81
C HIS A 23 3.42 12.35 13.15
N TYR A 24 4.04 12.56 11.99
CA TYR A 24 4.82 11.55 11.27
C TYR A 24 6.11 11.26 12.04
N MET A 25 6.34 9.98 12.33
CA MET A 25 7.62 9.55 12.87
C MET A 25 8.61 9.28 11.74
N PRO A 26 9.91 9.60 11.94
CA PRO A 26 10.95 9.21 11.00
C PRO A 26 10.97 7.68 10.82
N PRO A 27 11.13 7.16 9.59
CA PRO A 27 11.35 5.73 9.38
C PRO A 27 12.69 5.27 9.97
N ASP A 28 12.71 4.08 10.58
CA ASP A 28 13.92 3.48 11.14
C ASP A 28 14.67 2.58 10.12
N ALA A 29 13.94 2.03 9.14
CA ALA A 29 14.50 1.17 8.10
C ALA A 29 15.15 2.01 6.96
N PRO A 30 16.27 1.54 6.38
CA PRO A 30 16.88 2.20 5.24
C PRO A 30 15.99 2.11 3.99
N GLY A 31 16.03 3.15 3.16
CA GLY A 31 15.35 3.20 1.87
C GLY A 31 14.23 4.24 1.82
N TYR A 32 13.31 4.06 0.88
CA TYR A 32 12.26 5.04 0.58
C TYR A 32 10.86 4.59 1.02
N SER A 33 10.75 3.52 1.81
CA SER A 33 9.48 2.94 2.30
C SER A 33 8.48 2.54 1.17
N ILE A 34 8.99 2.29 -0.04
CA ILE A 34 8.16 1.96 -1.22
C ILE A 34 7.96 0.45 -1.42
N THR A 35 8.64 -0.38 -0.63
CA THR A 35 8.56 -1.84 -0.77
C THR A 35 7.18 -2.34 -0.38
N MET A 36 6.45 -2.90 -1.34
CA MET A 36 5.17 -3.55 -1.10
C MET A 36 5.35 -5.03 -0.71
N LYS A 37 4.43 -5.55 0.09
CA LYS A 37 4.37 -6.98 0.45
C LYS A 37 4.10 -7.82 -0.81
N PRO A 38 4.85 -8.90 -1.07
CA PRO A 38 4.63 -9.77 -2.23
C PRO A 38 3.20 -10.34 -2.32
N GLU A 39 2.56 -10.59 -1.18
CA GLU A 39 1.17 -11.07 -1.10
C GLU A 39 0.19 -10.04 -1.64
N SER A 40 0.38 -8.76 -1.30
CA SER A 40 -0.43 -7.65 -1.79
C SER A 40 -0.29 -7.53 -3.30
N LEU A 41 0.94 -7.62 -3.82
CA LEU A 41 1.19 -7.59 -5.26
C LEU A 41 0.46 -8.73 -5.98
N ARG A 42 0.63 -9.97 -5.54
CA ARG A 42 -0.05 -11.14 -6.16
C ARG A 42 -1.57 -11.04 -6.08
N ARG A 43 -2.13 -10.54 -4.98
CA ARG A 43 -3.57 -10.47 -4.78
C ARG A 43 -4.25 -9.38 -5.60
N TYR A 44 -3.60 -8.23 -5.75
CA TYR A 44 -4.18 -7.04 -6.35
C TYR A 44 -3.60 -6.70 -7.73
N GLU A 45 -2.70 -7.53 -8.28
CA GLU A 45 -2.22 -7.40 -9.66
C GLU A 45 -3.41 -7.37 -10.64
N TYR A 46 -3.58 -6.28 -11.38
CA TYR A 46 -4.59 -6.23 -12.42
C TYR A 46 -4.03 -6.82 -13.73
N PRO A 47 -4.80 -7.62 -14.50
CA PRO A 47 -6.17 -8.11 -14.25
C PRO A 47 -6.25 -9.48 -13.55
N ASN A 48 -5.11 -10.12 -13.29
CA ASN A 48 -5.05 -11.55 -12.99
C ASN A 48 -5.17 -11.89 -11.49
N GLY A 49 -4.89 -10.91 -10.63
CA GLY A 49 -4.92 -10.99 -9.19
C GLY A 49 -6.31 -11.34 -8.68
N GLU A 50 -6.32 -11.99 -7.52
CA GLU A 50 -7.54 -12.55 -6.92
C GLU A 50 -8.65 -11.53 -6.73
N ALA A 51 -8.29 -10.28 -6.42
CA ALA A 51 -9.24 -9.20 -6.20
C ALA A 51 -10.03 -8.82 -7.47
N TRP A 52 -9.51 -9.14 -8.66
CA TRP A 52 -10.09 -8.73 -9.95
C TRP A 52 -10.79 -9.88 -10.69
N ARG A 53 -10.60 -11.13 -10.22
CA ARG A 53 -11.25 -12.30 -10.81
C ARG A 53 -12.78 -12.16 -10.72
N GLY A 54 -13.46 -12.24 -11.88
CA GLY A 54 -14.91 -12.12 -11.99
C GLY A 54 -15.45 -10.70 -12.18
N THR A 55 -14.60 -9.67 -12.03
CA THR A 55 -14.99 -8.26 -12.21
C THR A 55 -14.55 -7.71 -13.57
N THR A 56 -13.58 -8.34 -14.23
CA THR A 56 -13.11 -7.96 -15.56
C THR A 56 -14.13 -8.37 -16.63
N LYS A 57 -15.02 -7.44 -17.00
CA LYS A 57 -15.63 -7.48 -18.33
C LYS A 57 -14.51 -7.30 -19.34
N GLN A 58 -14.20 -8.36 -20.10
CA GLN A 58 -13.39 -8.22 -21.31
C GLN A 58 -14.12 -7.26 -22.25
N GLU A 59 -13.57 -6.06 -22.44
CA GLU A 59 -14.00 -5.16 -23.50
C GLU A 59 -13.81 -5.90 -24.84
N ARG A 60 -14.90 -6.03 -25.61
CA ARG A 60 -14.85 -6.43 -27.02
C ARG A 60 -14.57 -5.21 -27.88
#